data_AF-A0A537HJG4-F1
#
_entry.id   AF-A0A537HJG4-F1
#
_cell.length_a   1.000
_cell.length_b   1.000
_cell.length_c   1.000
_cell.angle_alpha   90.00
_cell.angle_beta   90.00
_cell.angle_gamma   90.00
#
_symmetry.space_group_name_H-M   'P 1'
#
loop_
_entity.id
_entity.type
_entity.pdbx_description
1 polymer ?
#
loop_
_entity_poly.entity_id
_entity_poly.type
_entity_poly.pdbx_seq_one_letter_code
_entity_poly.pdbx_strand_id
1 'polypeptide(L)'
;MPLISCGLYVVVLVVTLVLELVGVPPGSLCDPHLNPCPTQAQLFAGLAYAPVGEELAYRIITPLGLVIPIRILWRRLITGQGPSISRFLSITGLSLLSPERAKRKTGYPTFTMNGWSGVHWLEWIFIVVSSVLFGLAHVESGGGTNWGAGKVVTAAISGFVIAIAFVAYGAYAAILLHWFFDVYFEISLVGSSIFGGLFSLLPFVFVLTSLIVGTLSILVVIGWVVRRITPRVSPTTYKTPEPEGLPVEA
;
A
#
# COMPACT_ATOMS: atom_id res chain seq x y z
N MET A 1 -7.49 0.48 7.48
CA MET A 1 -7.78 -0.60 6.51
C MET A 1 -7.21 -1.91 7.07
N PRO A 2 -7.87 -2.53 8.06
CA PRO A 2 -7.24 -3.57 8.90
C PRO A 2 -6.71 -4.77 8.12
N LEU A 3 -7.45 -5.25 7.11
CA LEU A 3 -7.04 -6.36 6.26
C LEU A 3 -5.74 -6.07 5.48
N ILE A 4 -5.64 -4.88 4.88
CA ILE A 4 -4.46 -4.46 4.11
C ILE A 4 -3.27 -4.28 5.04
N SER A 5 -3.43 -3.56 6.15
CA SER A 5 -2.36 -3.31 7.13
C SER A 5 -1.81 -4.60 7.72
N CYS A 6 -2.69 -5.48 8.19
CA CYS A 6 -2.30 -6.76 8.79
C CYS A 6 -1.72 -7.73 7.75
N GLY A 7 -2.30 -7.78 6.54
CA GLY A 7 -1.79 -8.61 5.45
C GLY A 7 -0.39 -8.17 5.00
N LEU A 8 -0.20 -6.86 4.83
CA LEU A 8 1.11 -6.29 4.52
C LEU A 8 2.12 -6.55 5.63
N TYR A 9 1.71 -6.50 6.91
CA TYR A 9 2.59 -6.85 8.01
C TYR A 9 3.11 -8.29 7.91
N VAL A 10 2.24 -9.26 7.63
CA VAL A 10 2.66 -10.65 7.44
C VAL A 10 3.63 -10.77 6.27
N VAL A 11 3.37 -10.09 5.15
CA VAL A 11 4.27 -10.08 3.99
C VAL A 11 5.64 -9.50 4.38
N VAL A 12 5.67 -8.34 5.04
CA VAL A 12 6.91 -7.69 5.47
C VAL A 12 7.66 -8.58 6.45
N LEU A 13 6.98 -9.20 7.41
CA LEU A 13 7.60 -10.12 8.37
C LEU A 13 8.23 -11.33 7.67
N VAL A 14 7.51 -11.98 6.76
CA VAL A 14 8.04 -13.12 5.99
C VAL A 14 9.24 -12.70 5.15
N VAL A 15 9.17 -11.55 4.48
CA VAL A 15 10.30 -11.03 3.69
C VAL A 15 11.50 -10.71 4.59
N THR A 16 11.29 -10.10 5.75
CA THR A 16 12.36 -9.84 6.72
C THR A 16 13.05 -11.14 7.14
N LEU A 17 12.28 -12.18 7.51
CA LEU A 17 12.84 -13.46 7.90
C LEU A 17 13.65 -14.11 6.76
N VAL A 18 13.15 -14.05 5.52
CA VAL A 18 13.88 -14.55 4.35
C VAL A 18 15.18 -13.78 4.14
N LEU A 19 15.15 -12.45 4.27
CA LEU A 19 16.33 -11.59 4.11
C LEU A 19 17.39 -11.85 5.18
N GLU A 20 16.97 -12.04 6.44
CA GLU A 20 17.86 -12.44 7.53
C GLU A 20 18.51 -13.80 7.28
N LEU A 21 17.74 -14.78 6.79
CA LEU A 21 18.25 -16.12 6.45
C LEU A 21 19.32 -16.09 5.34
N VAL A 22 19.23 -15.14 4.40
CA VAL A 22 20.22 -14.97 3.32
C VAL A 22 21.34 -13.98 3.68
N GLY A 23 21.40 -13.52 4.93
CA GLY A 23 22.47 -12.66 5.43
C GLY A 23 22.33 -11.18 5.04
N VAL A 24 21.12 -10.72 4.70
CA VAL A 24 20.82 -9.32 4.35
C VAL A 24 19.85 -8.72 5.38
N PRO A 25 20.26 -8.56 6.66
CA PRO A 25 19.35 -8.11 7.70
C PRO A 25 18.86 -6.67 7.45
N PRO A 26 17.66 -6.32 7.93
CA PRO A 26 17.15 -4.96 7.82
C PRO A 26 17.84 -3.96 8.75
N GLY A 27 18.65 -4.42 9.71
CA GLY A 27 19.32 -3.55 10.68
C GLY A 27 18.37 -2.98 11.73
N SER A 28 18.78 -1.90 12.40
CA SER A 28 18.03 -1.27 13.49
C SER A 28 17.90 0.24 13.27
N LEU A 29 16.90 0.84 13.90
CA LEU A 29 16.74 2.29 13.83
C LEU A 29 17.91 3.01 14.52
N CYS A 30 18.43 2.47 15.62
CA CYS A 30 19.60 2.99 16.31
C CYS A 30 20.51 1.87 16.79
N ASP A 31 21.79 2.20 16.94
CA ASP A 31 22.84 1.35 17.45
C ASP A 31 23.70 2.17 18.42
N PRO A 32 23.73 1.83 19.72
CA PRO A 32 24.53 2.54 20.72
C PRO A 32 26.01 2.75 20.34
N HIS A 33 26.56 1.91 19.45
CA HIS A 33 27.93 1.99 18.98
C HIS A 33 28.15 2.94 17.79
N LEU A 34 27.09 3.30 17.05
CA LEU A 34 27.16 4.15 15.86
C LEU A 34 26.35 5.44 16.02
N ASN A 35 25.13 5.35 16.54
CA ASN A 35 24.22 6.45 16.80
C ASN A 35 23.46 6.23 18.12
N PRO A 36 23.69 7.06 19.16
CA PRO A 36 23.03 6.88 20.44
C PRO A 36 21.52 6.90 20.27
N CYS A 37 20.85 5.88 20.82
CA CYS A 37 19.41 5.76 20.73
C CYS A 37 18.71 6.94 21.42
N PRO A 38 17.75 7.61 20.75
CA PRO A 38 16.91 8.62 21.39
C PRO A 38 16.16 8.04 22.59
N THR A 39 15.69 8.92 23.48
CA THR A 39 14.76 8.50 24.52
C THR A 39 13.48 7.91 23.91
N GLN A 40 12.80 7.03 24.63
CA GLN A 40 11.55 6.40 24.16
C GLN A 40 10.50 7.43 23.73
N ALA A 41 10.41 8.57 24.44
CA ALA A 41 9.50 9.65 24.11
C ALA A 41 9.87 10.34 22.79
N GLN A 42 11.16 10.58 22.54
CA GLN A 42 11.65 11.17 21.29
C GLN A 42 11.44 10.20 20.12
N LEU A 43 11.69 8.92 20.34
CA LEU A 43 11.47 7.88 19.33
C LEU A 43 10.00 7.79 18.95
N PHE A 44 9.11 7.69 19.94
CA PHE A 44 7.68 7.67 19.71
C PHE A 44 7.19 8.93 18.97
N ALA A 45 7.63 10.12 19.39
CA ALA A 45 7.29 11.36 18.70
C ALA A 45 7.80 11.35 17.26
N GLY A 46 9.04 10.93 17.02
CA GLY A 46 9.63 10.80 15.69
C GLY A 46 8.79 9.90 14.79
N LEU A 47 8.47 8.69 15.24
CA LEU A 47 7.65 7.71 14.51
C LEU A 47 6.17 8.14 14.36
N ALA A 48 5.67 9.01 15.22
CA ALA A 48 4.33 9.58 15.07
C ALA A 48 4.29 10.68 13.98
N TYR A 49 5.34 11.48 13.84
CA TYR A 49 5.40 12.55 12.82
C TYR A 49 5.97 12.07 11.48
N ALA A 50 6.86 11.06 11.48
CA ALA A 50 7.56 10.58 10.30
C ALA A 50 6.59 10.17 9.17
N PRO A 51 5.53 9.37 9.41
CA PRO A 51 4.60 9.01 8.34
C PRO A 51 3.93 10.20 7.66
N VAL A 52 3.64 11.28 8.39
CA VAL A 52 3.08 12.49 7.77
C VAL A 52 4.11 13.15 6.85
N GLY A 53 5.33 13.34 7.33
CA GLY A 53 6.42 13.96 6.57
C GLY A 53 6.84 13.13 5.35
N GLU A 54 6.97 11.82 5.53
CA GLU A 54 7.38 10.90 4.48
C GLU A 54 6.28 10.73 3.43
N GLU A 55 5.02 10.59 3.81
CA GLU A 55 3.93 10.57 2.83
C GLU A 55 3.81 11.89 2.08
N LEU A 56 4.09 13.00 2.74
CA LEU A 56 4.17 14.31 2.09
C LEU A 56 5.28 14.34 1.03
N ALA A 57 6.47 13.87 1.41
CA ALA A 57 7.69 13.91 0.62
C ALA A 57 7.79 12.85 -0.49
N TYR A 58 7.06 11.73 -0.40
CA TYR A 58 7.14 10.64 -1.37
C TYR A 58 5.86 10.43 -2.17
N ARG A 59 4.69 10.90 -1.72
CA ARG A 59 3.39 10.65 -2.39
C ARG A 59 2.61 11.93 -2.69
N ILE A 60 2.38 12.76 -1.67
CA ILE A 60 1.44 13.90 -1.76
C ILE A 60 2.03 15.01 -2.62
N ILE A 61 3.26 15.49 -2.34
CA ILE A 61 3.90 16.60 -3.08
C ILE A 61 4.70 16.11 -4.29
N THR A 62 4.95 14.80 -4.40
CA THR A 62 5.72 14.16 -5.48
C THR A 62 4.88 13.88 -6.72
N PRO A 63 5.48 13.32 -7.80
CA PRO A 63 4.76 13.13 -9.05
C PRO A 63 3.46 12.35 -8.94
N LEU A 64 3.28 11.49 -7.92
CA LEU A 64 2.08 10.69 -7.73
C LEU A 64 0.82 11.57 -7.54
N GLY A 65 0.90 12.56 -6.65
CA GLY A 65 -0.17 13.56 -6.49
C GLY A 65 -0.31 14.51 -7.69
N LEU A 66 0.74 14.66 -8.51
CA LEU A 66 0.80 15.55 -9.66
C LEU A 66 0.38 14.91 -10.99
N VAL A 67 0.18 13.59 -11.07
CA VAL A 67 -0.16 12.91 -12.32
C VAL A 67 -1.40 13.51 -12.99
N ILE A 68 -2.44 13.80 -12.21
CA ILE A 68 -3.69 14.36 -12.74
C ILE A 68 -3.48 15.79 -13.27
N PRO A 69 -2.88 16.73 -12.52
CA PRO A 69 -2.46 18.04 -13.04
C PRO A 69 -1.62 17.97 -14.31
N ILE A 70 -0.61 17.09 -14.35
CA ILE A 70 0.27 16.89 -15.52
C ILE A 70 -0.56 16.48 -16.74
N ARG A 71 -1.49 15.53 -16.58
CA ARG A 71 -2.37 15.08 -17.67
C ARG A 71 -3.33 16.18 -18.16
N ILE A 72 -3.85 17.01 -17.25
CA ILE A 72 -4.71 18.14 -17.63
C ILE A 72 -3.91 19.20 -18.40
N LEU A 73 -2.70 19.53 -17.93
CA LEU A 73 -1.81 20.47 -18.62
C LEU A 73 -1.42 19.92 -19.99
N TRP A 74 -1.04 18.65 -20.09
CA TRP A 74 -0.71 17.98 -21.34
C TRP A 74 -1.88 18.04 -22.34
N ARG A 75 -3.10 17.72 -21.89
CA ARG A 75 -4.30 17.84 -22.72
C ARG A 75 -4.50 19.28 -23.20
N ARG A 76 -4.34 20.26 -22.32
CA ARG A 76 -4.49 21.68 -22.66
C ARG A 76 -3.46 22.15 -23.69
N LEU A 77 -2.22 21.67 -23.59
CA LEU A 77 -1.17 21.98 -24.56
C LEU A 77 -1.47 21.40 -25.95
N ILE A 78 -2.04 20.19 -26.01
CA ILE A 78 -2.35 19.52 -27.28
C ILE A 78 -3.63 20.03 -27.93
N THR A 79 -4.70 20.21 -27.15
CA THR A 79 -6.04 20.49 -27.71
C THR A 79 -6.47 21.94 -27.55
N GLY A 80 -5.70 22.77 -26.84
CA GLY A 80 -6.10 24.12 -26.45
C GLY A 80 -7.23 24.18 -25.42
N GLN A 81 -7.86 23.05 -25.10
CA GLN A 81 -9.01 22.97 -24.19
C GLN A 81 -8.58 22.55 -22.78
N GLY A 82 -8.97 23.34 -21.79
CA GLY A 82 -8.72 23.02 -20.39
C GLY A 82 -9.64 23.78 -19.43
N PRO A 83 -9.66 23.39 -18.15
CA PRO A 83 -10.38 24.14 -17.13
C PRO A 83 -9.80 25.55 -16.95
N SER A 84 -10.59 26.45 -16.36
CA SER A 84 -10.09 27.74 -15.89
C SER A 84 -8.96 27.57 -14.86
N ILE A 85 -8.12 28.59 -14.67
CA ILE A 85 -6.98 28.54 -13.74
C ILE A 85 -7.43 28.20 -12.31
N SER A 86 -8.50 28.82 -11.81
CA SER A 86 -9.04 28.52 -10.48
C SER A 86 -9.49 27.06 -10.35
N ARG A 87 -10.18 26.54 -11.37
CA ARG A 87 -10.60 25.13 -11.39
C ARG A 87 -9.41 24.19 -11.50
N PHE A 88 -8.38 24.54 -12.26
CA PHE A 88 -7.13 23.79 -12.34
C PHE A 88 -6.45 23.70 -10.96
N LEU A 89 -6.25 24.83 -10.28
CA LEU A 89 -5.65 24.85 -8.94
C LEU A 89 -6.48 24.04 -7.92
N SER A 90 -7.81 24.14 -7.99
CA SER A 90 -8.71 23.32 -7.15
C SER A 90 -8.55 21.82 -7.41
N ILE A 91 -8.44 21.41 -8.69
CA ILE A 91 -8.21 20.01 -9.05
C ILE A 91 -6.82 19.55 -8.61
N THR A 92 -5.80 20.40 -8.72
CA THR A 92 -4.45 20.11 -8.22
C THR A 92 -4.45 19.89 -6.73
N GLY A 93 -4.98 20.82 -5.92
CA GLY A 93 -5.10 20.61 -4.47
C GLY A 93 -5.87 19.33 -4.13
N LEU A 94 -6.94 19.03 -4.89
CA LEU A 94 -7.69 17.80 -4.71
C LEU A 94 -6.90 16.54 -5.12
N SER A 95 -6.05 16.59 -6.15
CA SER A 95 -5.28 15.43 -6.59
C SER A 95 -4.17 15.09 -5.61
N LEU A 96 -3.55 16.08 -4.97
CA LEU A 96 -2.56 15.87 -3.91
C LEU A 96 -3.19 15.16 -2.70
N LEU A 97 -4.43 15.50 -2.34
CA LEU A 97 -5.10 14.93 -1.15
C LEU A 97 -5.90 13.66 -1.45
N SER A 98 -6.50 13.58 -2.64
CA SER A 98 -7.40 12.50 -3.05
C SER A 98 -7.40 12.35 -4.58
N PRO A 99 -6.40 11.66 -5.15
CA PRO A 99 -6.30 11.40 -6.59
C PRO A 99 -7.60 10.84 -7.17
N GLU A 100 -8.21 9.88 -6.47
CA GLU A 100 -9.47 9.27 -6.89
C GLU A 100 -10.61 10.28 -7.05
N ARG A 101 -10.77 11.22 -6.11
CA ARG A 101 -11.78 12.28 -6.22
C ARG A 101 -11.47 13.25 -7.36
N ALA A 102 -10.19 13.54 -7.59
CA ALA A 102 -9.76 14.38 -8.71
C ALA A 102 -10.01 13.70 -10.07
N LYS A 103 -9.78 12.38 -10.20
CA LYS A 103 -10.12 11.59 -11.40
C LYS A 103 -11.63 11.65 -11.67
N ARG A 104 -12.45 11.44 -10.64
CA ARG A 104 -13.92 11.54 -10.78
C ARG A 104 -14.39 12.92 -11.24
N LYS A 105 -13.80 14.01 -10.74
CA LYS A 105 -14.16 15.39 -11.15
C LYS A 105 -13.71 15.75 -12.57
N THR A 106 -12.78 15.00 -13.15
CA THR A 106 -12.19 15.23 -14.48
C THR A 106 -12.68 14.23 -15.52
N GLY A 107 -13.47 13.23 -15.12
CA GLY A 107 -13.96 12.17 -15.99
C GLY A 107 -12.89 11.13 -16.33
N TYR A 108 -11.75 11.12 -15.62
CA TYR A 108 -10.76 10.06 -15.78
C TYR A 108 -11.24 8.75 -15.13
N PRO A 109 -10.82 7.58 -15.67
CA PRO A 109 -11.08 6.29 -15.05
C PRO A 109 -10.65 6.27 -13.58
N THR A 110 -11.43 5.63 -12.72
CA THR A 110 -11.21 5.64 -11.27
C THR A 110 -11.03 4.22 -10.76
N PHE A 111 -10.29 4.03 -9.67
CA PHE A 111 -10.09 2.68 -9.12
C PHE A 111 -11.41 2.06 -8.64
N THR A 112 -12.28 2.88 -8.05
CA THR A 112 -13.59 2.45 -7.55
C THR A 112 -14.54 1.96 -8.65
N MET A 113 -14.47 2.55 -9.86
CA MET A 113 -15.36 2.19 -10.97
C MET A 113 -14.73 1.18 -11.92
N ASN A 114 -13.42 1.26 -12.15
CA ASN A 114 -12.72 0.49 -13.17
C ASN A 114 -11.73 -0.55 -12.59
N GLY A 115 -11.63 -0.65 -11.27
CA GLY A 115 -10.64 -1.52 -10.60
C GLY A 115 -9.21 -1.13 -10.99
N TRP A 116 -8.37 -2.13 -11.25
CA TRP A 116 -6.98 -1.94 -11.68
C TRP A 116 -6.85 -1.17 -13.00
N SER A 117 -7.84 -1.27 -13.89
CA SER A 117 -7.88 -0.50 -15.14
C SER A 117 -8.17 0.99 -14.91
N GLY A 118 -8.54 1.38 -13.68
CA GLY A 118 -8.70 2.77 -13.25
C GLY A 118 -7.39 3.44 -12.82
N VAL A 119 -6.29 2.69 -12.75
CA VAL A 119 -4.95 3.21 -12.49
C VAL A 119 -4.24 3.41 -13.82
N HIS A 120 -3.96 4.65 -14.15
CA HIS A 120 -3.29 5.04 -15.38
C HIS A 120 -1.82 4.58 -15.38
N TRP A 121 -1.25 4.29 -16.54
CA TRP A 121 0.14 3.80 -16.65
C TRP A 121 1.18 4.76 -16.03
N LEU A 122 0.96 6.08 -16.12
CA LEU A 122 1.79 7.07 -15.41
C LEU A 122 1.69 6.93 -13.88
N GLU A 123 0.50 6.63 -13.35
CA GLU A 123 0.35 6.37 -11.91
C GLU A 123 1.16 5.12 -11.54
N TRP A 124 1.11 4.05 -12.34
CA TRP A 124 1.94 2.86 -12.12
C TRP A 124 3.44 3.13 -12.10
N ILE A 125 3.95 3.91 -13.06
CA ILE A 125 5.36 4.30 -13.08
C ILE A 125 5.73 5.03 -11.79
N PHE A 126 4.94 6.01 -11.38
CA PHE A 126 5.23 6.78 -10.17
C PHE A 126 4.97 6.01 -8.88
N ILE A 127 4.09 5.01 -8.87
CA ILE A 127 3.96 4.05 -7.76
C ILE A 127 5.31 3.32 -7.60
N VAL A 128 5.85 2.73 -8.67
CA VAL A 128 7.11 1.98 -8.59
C VAL A 128 8.27 2.90 -8.21
N VAL A 129 8.42 4.04 -8.87
CA VAL A 129 9.50 4.99 -8.61
C VAL A 129 9.45 5.52 -7.17
N SER A 130 8.28 5.95 -6.69
CA SER A 130 8.16 6.46 -5.31
C SER A 130 8.45 5.37 -4.27
N SER A 131 8.09 4.12 -4.56
CA SER A 131 8.35 2.99 -3.66
C SER A 131 9.82 2.63 -3.56
N VAL A 132 10.54 2.63 -4.69
CA VAL A 132 11.99 2.39 -4.72
C VAL A 132 12.72 3.51 -4.00
N LEU A 133 12.40 4.77 -4.29
CA LEU A 133 13.02 5.92 -3.61
C LEU A 133 12.75 5.91 -2.10
N PHE A 134 11.53 5.57 -1.71
CA PHE A 134 11.17 5.40 -0.31
C PHE A 134 12.00 4.33 0.38
N GLY A 135 12.20 3.17 -0.27
CA GLY A 135 13.08 2.12 0.25
C GLY A 135 14.54 2.56 0.38
N LEU A 136 15.08 3.25 -0.64
CA LEU A 136 16.47 3.72 -0.63
C LEU A 136 16.73 4.74 0.47
N ALA A 137 15.79 5.66 0.71
CA ALA A 137 15.89 6.65 1.76
C ALA A 137 16.00 6.04 3.16
N HIS A 138 15.51 4.82 3.34
CA HIS A 138 15.62 4.08 4.60
C HIS A 138 17.01 3.47 4.84
N VAL A 139 18.00 3.64 3.95
CA VAL A 139 19.41 3.24 4.20
C VAL A 139 20.35 4.44 4.11
N GLU A 140 19.85 5.63 3.79
CA GLU A 140 20.70 6.83 3.75
C GLU A 140 21.24 7.16 5.15
N SER A 141 22.55 6.97 5.31
CA SER A 141 23.34 7.22 6.52
C SER A 141 23.34 8.68 7.00
N GLY A 142 22.61 9.57 6.33
CA GLY A 142 22.44 10.99 6.70
C GLY A 142 21.25 11.27 7.64
N GLY A 143 20.33 10.32 7.80
CA GLY A 143 19.13 10.46 8.66
C GLY A 143 19.35 10.08 10.13
N GLY A 144 20.56 9.65 10.51
CA GLY A 144 20.85 9.17 11.87
C GLY A 144 20.20 7.83 12.21
N THR A 145 20.00 6.95 11.21
CA THR A 145 19.51 5.57 11.42
C THR A 145 20.57 4.53 11.05
N ASN A 146 20.50 3.32 11.63
CA ASN A 146 21.42 2.20 11.35
C ASN A 146 20.74 1.06 10.55
N TRP A 147 19.87 1.44 9.62
CA TRP A 147 19.16 0.49 8.81
C TRP A 147 20.10 -0.20 7.82
N GLY A 148 20.00 -1.52 7.75
CA GLY A 148 20.75 -2.36 6.83
C GLY A 148 20.08 -2.46 5.46
N ALA A 149 20.79 -3.05 4.49
CA ALA A 149 20.32 -3.20 3.11
C ALA A 149 18.96 -3.95 3.01
N GLY A 150 18.64 -4.85 3.95
CA GLY A 150 17.35 -5.53 3.99
C GLY A 150 16.16 -4.57 4.20
N LYS A 151 16.39 -3.41 4.81
CA LYS A 151 15.36 -2.40 5.05
C LYS A 151 14.87 -1.82 3.73
N VAL A 152 15.74 -1.64 2.74
CA VAL A 152 15.36 -1.12 1.41
C VAL A 152 14.22 -1.94 0.81
N VAL A 153 14.34 -3.26 0.85
CA VAL A 153 13.36 -4.18 0.25
C VAL A 153 12.04 -4.12 1.00
N THR A 154 12.08 -4.25 2.33
CA THR A 154 10.87 -4.23 3.16
C THR A 154 10.15 -2.88 3.10
N ALA A 155 10.89 -1.76 3.17
CA ALA A 155 10.35 -0.42 3.04
C ALA A 155 9.79 -0.17 1.63
N ALA A 156 10.46 -0.63 0.57
CA ALA A 156 9.93 -0.52 -0.80
C ALA A 156 8.61 -1.29 -0.99
N ILE A 157 8.50 -2.51 -0.44
CA ILE A 157 7.25 -3.29 -0.48
C ILE A 157 6.12 -2.55 0.25
N SER A 158 6.38 -2.04 1.46
CA SER A 158 5.40 -1.24 2.19
C SER A 158 5.03 0.03 1.41
N GLY A 159 6.04 0.73 0.88
CA GLY A 159 5.88 1.94 0.09
C GLY A 159 5.01 1.74 -1.16
N PHE A 160 5.10 0.56 -1.78
CA PHE A 160 4.27 0.18 -2.94
C PHE A 160 2.80 0.05 -2.58
N VAL A 161 2.50 -0.66 -1.49
CA VAL A 161 1.11 -0.82 -1.04
C VAL A 161 0.54 0.50 -0.52
N ILE A 162 1.35 1.32 0.16
CA ILE A 162 0.98 2.67 0.60
C ILE A 162 0.70 3.58 -0.61
N ALA A 163 1.52 3.54 -1.66
CA ALA A 163 1.29 4.30 -2.89
C ALA A 163 0.00 3.88 -3.61
N ILE A 164 -0.32 2.58 -3.64
CA ILE A 164 -1.63 2.10 -4.14
C ILE A 164 -2.77 2.66 -3.27
N ALA A 165 -2.64 2.61 -1.95
CA ALA A 165 -3.64 3.15 -1.03
C ALA A 165 -3.85 4.66 -1.24
N PHE A 166 -2.78 5.41 -1.50
CA PHE A 166 -2.85 6.82 -1.86
C PHE A 166 -3.67 7.06 -3.13
N VAL A 167 -3.38 6.34 -4.22
CA VAL A 167 -4.08 6.49 -5.51
C VAL A 167 -5.55 6.10 -5.39
N ALA A 168 -5.86 5.02 -4.67
CA ALA A 168 -7.20 4.48 -4.55
C ALA A 168 -8.08 5.22 -3.53
N TYR A 169 -7.51 5.66 -2.41
CA TYR A 169 -8.27 6.18 -1.27
C TYR A 169 -7.87 7.60 -0.86
N GLY A 170 -6.61 8.01 -1.06
CA GLY A 170 -6.10 9.36 -0.79
C GLY A 170 -5.05 9.43 0.33
N ALA A 171 -4.59 10.65 0.61
CA ALA A 171 -3.53 10.94 1.58
C ALA A 171 -3.79 10.36 2.98
N TYR A 172 -5.02 10.50 3.50
CA TYR A 172 -5.36 9.98 4.82
C TYR A 172 -5.17 8.45 4.92
N ALA A 173 -5.47 7.73 3.84
CA ALA A 173 -5.39 6.27 3.82
C ALA A 173 -3.92 5.81 3.81
N ALA A 174 -3.08 6.53 3.07
CA ALA A 174 -1.64 6.32 3.04
C ALA A 174 -1.00 6.60 4.41
N ILE A 175 -1.31 7.74 5.03
CA ILE A 175 -0.80 8.12 6.37
C ILE A 175 -1.24 7.11 7.43
N LEU A 176 -2.51 6.73 7.47
CA LEU A 176 -3.01 5.75 8.45
C LEU A 176 -2.38 4.36 8.25
N LEU A 177 -2.14 3.96 7.00
CA LEU A 177 -1.47 2.69 6.71
C LEU A 177 0.00 2.76 7.13
N HIS A 178 0.67 3.88 6.93
CA HIS A 178 2.06 4.07 7.32
C HIS A 178 2.21 4.14 8.85
N TRP A 179 1.33 4.86 9.58
CA TRP A 179 1.30 4.82 11.04
C TRP A 179 1.18 3.41 11.63
N PHE A 180 0.49 2.49 10.94
CA PHE A 180 0.43 1.09 11.34
C PHE A 180 1.82 0.45 11.50
N PHE A 181 2.77 0.80 10.63
CA PHE A 181 4.13 0.26 10.68
C PHE A 181 5.01 0.97 11.71
N ASP A 182 4.82 2.28 11.87
CA ASP A 182 5.71 3.06 12.74
C ASP A 182 5.25 3.06 14.20
N VAL A 183 4.06 3.61 14.44
CA VAL A 183 3.55 3.85 15.79
C VAL A 183 3.11 2.56 16.45
N TYR A 184 2.36 1.71 15.74
CA TYR A 184 1.80 0.52 16.36
C TYR A 184 2.84 -0.56 16.59
N PHE A 185 3.89 -0.66 15.76
CA PHE A 185 5.00 -1.57 16.07
C PHE A 185 5.85 -1.06 17.22
N GLU A 186 6.12 0.24 17.30
CA GLU A 186 6.85 0.78 18.44
C GLU A 186 6.11 0.49 19.76
N ILE A 187 4.81 0.78 19.80
CA ILE A 187 3.96 0.43 20.95
C ILE A 187 4.00 -1.07 21.24
N SER A 188 4.04 -1.91 20.19
CA SER A 188 4.09 -3.36 20.37
C SER A 188 5.42 -3.85 20.94
N LEU A 189 6.52 -3.17 20.61
CA LEU A 189 7.87 -3.50 21.07
C LEU A 189 8.08 -3.10 22.53
N VAL A 190 7.66 -1.89 22.92
CA VAL A 190 7.95 -1.36 24.27
C VAL A 190 6.79 -1.45 25.25
N GLY A 191 5.56 -1.67 24.75
CA GLY A 191 4.34 -1.56 25.54
C GLY A 191 4.28 -2.49 26.75
N SER A 192 4.90 -3.67 26.69
CA SER A 192 4.90 -4.62 27.82
C SER A 192 5.71 -4.11 29.02
N SER A 193 6.73 -3.28 28.76
CA SER A 193 7.57 -2.65 29.78
C SER A 193 6.96 -1.37 30.36
N ILE A 194 6.06 -0.72 29.60
CA ILE A 194 5.39 0.53 29.98
C ILE A 194 4.08 0.24 30.71
N PHE A 195 3.31 -0.73 30.23
CA PHE A 195 2.02 -1.07 30.82
C PHE A 195 2.18 -2.02 32.02
N GLY A 196 1.58 -1.66 33.16
CA GLY A 196 1.56 -2.50 34.35
C GLY A 196 0.43 -3.53 34.36
N GLY A 197 0.62 -4.61 35.12
CA GLY A 197 -0.41 -5.62 35.38
C GLY A 197 -0.89 -6.33 34.11
N LEU A 198 -2.21 -6.56 34.00
CA LEU A 198 -2.82 -7.24 32.85
C LEU A 198 -2.64 -6.48 31.53
N PHE A 199 -2.44 -5.16 31.57
CA PHE A 199 -2.26 -4.35 30.36
C PHE A 199 -0.92 -4.61 29.66
N SER A 200 0.06 -5.20 30.34
CA SER A 200 1.32 -5.67 29.73
C SER A 200 1.11 -6.73 28.64
N LEU A 201 -0.06 -7.39 28.62
CA LEU A 201 -0.44 -8.39 27.61
C LEU A 201 -1.01 -7.77 26.33
N LEU A 202 -1.41 -6.49 26.34
CA LEU A 202 -2.05 -5.85 25.17
C LEU A 202 -1.17 -5.86 23.91
N PRO A 203 0.15 -5.55 23.97
CA PRO A 203 1.04 -5.66 22.81
C PRO A 203 1.02 -7.05 22.19
N PHE A 204 1.08 -8.09 23.01
CA PHE A 204 1.05 -9.48 22.54
C PHE A 204 -0.28 -9.81 21.85
N VAL A 205 -1.41 -9.44 22.47
CA VAL A 205 -2.74 -9.64 21.89
C VAL A 205 -2.88 -8.89 20.56
N PHE A 206 -2.35 -7.66 20.49
CA PHE A 206 -2.35 -6.87 19.26
C PHE A 206 -1.57 -7.57 18.15
N VAL A 207 -0.31 -7.94 18.40
CA VAL A 207 0.54 -8.64 17.41
C VAL A 207 -0.11 -9.95 16.96
N LEU A 208 -0.58 -10.77 17.89
CA LEU A 208 -1.25 -12.04 17.57
C LEU A 208 -2.49 -11.83 16.71
N THR A 209 -3.33 -10.85 17.07
CA THR A 209 -4.53 -10.51 16.28
C THR A 209 -4.16 -10.02 14.89
N SER A 210 -3.13 -9.17 14.77
CA SER A 210 -2.63 -8.70 13.48
C SER A 210 -2.08 -9.84 12.61
N LEU A 211 -1.39 -10.83 13.20
CA LEU A 211 -0.92 -12.01 12.46
C LEU A 211 -2.09 -12.88 11.97
N ILE A 212 -3.10 -13.12 12.83
CA ILE A 212 -4.29 -13.90 12.46
C ILE A 212 -5.06 -13.20 11.34
N VAL A 213 -5.40 -11.92 11.52
CA VAL A 213 -6.15 -11.13 10.54
C VAL A 213 -5.35 -11.00 9.24
N GLY A 214 -4.04 -10.81 9.32
CA GLY A 214 -3.16 -10.72 8.17
C GLY A 214 -3.11 -12.01 7.36
N THR A 215 -2.93 -13.14 8.05
CA THR A 215 -2.93 -14.47 7.42
C THR A 215 -4.28 -14.75 6.74
N LEU A 216 -5.40 -14.50 7.43
CA LEU A 216 -6.73 -14.64 6.85
C LEU A 216 -6.93 -13.74 5.64
N SER A 217 -6.47 -12.48 5.69
CA SER A 217 -6.54 -11.56 4.55
C SER A 217 -5.80 -12.10 3.33
N ILE A 218 -4.60 -12.65 3.53
CA ILE A 218 -3.80 -13.26 2.45
C ILE A 218 -4.53 -14.47 1.86
N LEU A 219 -5.06 -15.36 2.71
CA LEU A 219 -5.81 -16.54 2.26
C LEU A 219 -7.06 -16.16 1.45
N VAL A 220 -7.78 -15.11 1.85
CA VAL A 220 -8.93 -14.59 1.10
C VAL A 220 -8.50 -14.09 -0.28
N VAL A 221 -7.39 -13.33 -0.36
CA VAL A 221 -6.85 -12.85 -1.64
C VAL A 221 -6.42 -14.02 -2.52
N ILE A 222 -5.67 -14.99 -1.99
CA ILE A 222 -5.25 -16.19 -2.73
C ILE A 222 -6.48 -16.95 -3.24
N GLY A 223 -7.46 -17.22 -2.38
CA GLY A 223 -8.69 -17.91 -2.77
C GLY A 223 -9.47 -17.17 -3.86
N TRP A 224 -9.51 -15.83 -3.80
CA TRP A 224 -10.12 -15.00 -4.84
C TRP A 224 -9.36 -15.09 -6.17
N VAL A 225 -8.02 -15.01 -6.15
CA VAL A 225 -7.18 -15.14 -7.34
C VAL A 225 -7.34 -16.52 -7.97
N VAL A 226 -7.26 -17.60 -7.17
CA VAL A 226 -7.43 -18.98 -7.64
C VAL A 226 -8.79 -19.16 -8.31
N ARG A 227 -9.88 -18.68 -7.70
CA ARG A 227 -11.23 -18.76 -8.30
C ARG A 227 -11.38 -17.98 -9.61
N ARG A 228 -10.55 -16.95 -9.83
CA ARG A 228 -10.56 -16.15 -11.05
C ARG A 228 -9.81 -16.82 -12.20
N ILE A 229 -8.75 -17.57 -11.89
CA ILE A 229 -7.91 -18.25 -12.90
C ILE A 229 -8.39 -19.68 -13.20
N THR A 230 -9.08 -20.35 -12.26
CA THR A 230 -9.63 -21.68 -12.50
C THR A 230 -10.83 -21.58 -13.46
N PRO A 231 -10.81 -22.28 -14.61
CA PRO A 231 -11.93 -22.29 -15.54
C PRO A 231 -13.20 -22.80 -14.84
N ARG A 232 -14.32 -22.08 -15.00
CA ARG A 232 -15.62 -22.66 -14.62
C ARG A 232 -15.94 -23.76 -15.63
N VAL A 233 -15.92 -25.01 -15.19
CA VAL A 233 -16.54 -26.10 -15.94
C VAL A 233 -18.04 -25.83 -15.94
N SER A 234 -18.55 -25.24 -17.02
CA SER A 234 -19.99 -25.18 -17.24
C SER A 234 -20.49 -26.62 -17.33
N PRO A 235 -21.47 -27.05 -16.53
CA PRO A 235 -22.10 -28.34 -16.73
C PRO A 235 -22.77 -28.30 -18.11
N THR A 236 -22.17 -28.97 -19.09
CA THR A 236 -22.77 -29.19 -20.41
C THR A 236 -23.87 -30.24 -20.25
N THR A 237 -24.99 -29.86 -19.65
CA THR A 237 -26.26 -30.58 -19.80
C THR A 237 -26.85 -30.24 -21.17
N TYR A 238 -26.15 -30.60 -22.24
CA TYR A 238 -26.81 -30.82 -23.52
C TYR A 238 -27.02 -32.32 -23.65
N LYS A 239 -28.20 -32.80 -23.22
CA LYS A 239 -28.67 -34.12 -23.66
C LYS A 239 -28.94 -33.99 -25.15
N THR A 240 -28.17 -34.71 -25.97
CA THR A 240 -28.53 -34.96 -27.37
C THR A 240 -29.96 -35.50 -27.40
N PRO A 241 -30.88 -34.93 -28.20
CA PRO A 241 -32.18 -35.54 -28.43
C PRO A 241 -31.98 -36.97 -28.91
N GLU A 242 -32.67 -37.94 -28.30
CA GLU A 242 -32.76 -39.27 -28.88
C GLU A 242 -33.39 -39.14 -30.27
N PRO A 243 -32.83 -39.80 -31.30
CA PRO A 243 -33.40 -39.75 -32.64
C PRO A 243 -34.80 -40.37 -32.58
N GLU A 244 -35.83 -39.55 -32.74
CA GLU A 244 -37.17 -40.04 -33.06
C GLU A 244 -37.07 -40.87 -34.34
N GLY A 245 -37.31 -42.17 -34.21
CA GLY A 245 -37.32 -43.09 -35.34
C GLY A 245 -38.29 -42.60 -36.40
N LEU A 246 -37.80 -42.41 -37.62
CA LEU A 246 -38.62 -42.04 -38.77
C LEU A 246 -39.71 -43.11 -38.97
N PRO A 247 -40.97 -42.71 -39.21
CA PRO A 247 -42.03 -43.66 -39.50
C PRO A 247 -41.71 -44.37 -40.82
N VAL A 248 -41.75 -45.69 -40.77
CA VAL A 248 -41.67 -46.55 -41.95
C VAL A 248 -43.02 -46.44 -42.67
N GLU A 249 -43.05 -45.71 -43.78
CA GLU A 249 -44.18 -45.75 -44.72
C GLU A 249 -44.17 -47.09 -45.48
N ALA A 250 -45.34 -47.72 -45.56
CA ALA A 250 -45.62 -48.95 -46.31
C ALA A 250 -46.51 -48.64 -47.51
#